data_AF-R5NRW1-F1
#
_entry.id   AF-R5NRW1-F1
#
_cell.length_a   1.000
_cell.length_b   1.000
_cell.length_c   1.000
_cell.angle_alpha   90.00
_cell.angle_beta   90.00
_cell.angle_gamma   90.00
#
_symmetry.space_group_name_H-M   'P 1'
#
loop_
_entity.id
_entity.type
_entity.pdbx_description
1 polymer ?
#
loop_
_entity_poly.entity_id
_entity_poly.type
_entity_poly.pdbx_seq_one_letter_code
_entity_poly.pdbx_strand_id
1 'polypeptide(L)' 'MLEELNYKEMNQITGGQNVSAKEYCATLSMLIENNWGRWSEDERKSASDAYSKHC' A
#
# COMPACT_ATOMS: atom_id res chain seq x y z
N MET A 1 14.98 -4.65 12.94
CA MET A 1 15.50 -5.32 11.73
C MET A 1 14.43 -5.71 10.70
N LEU A 2 13.13 -5.45 10.93
CA LEU A 2 12.07 -5.58 9.91
C LEU A 2 11.64 -4.23 9.30
N GLU A 3 11.95 -3.10 9.96
CA GLU A 3 11.57 -1.76 9.51
C GLU A 3 12.40 -1.27 8.32
N GLU A 4 13.65 -1.73 8.19
CA GLU A 4 14.55 -1.34 7.09
C GLU A 4 14.32 -2.11 5.79
N LEU A 5 13.52 -3.19 5.82
CA LEU A 5 13.27 -4.00 4.61
C LEU A 5 12.44 -3.23 3.56
N ASN A 6 11.48 -2.39 3.95
CA ASN A 6 10.47 -1.98 2.96
C ASN A 6 10.79 -0.71 2.16
N TYR A 7 11.46 0.30 2.74
CA TYR A 7 11.69 1.56 2.01
C TYR A 7 12.72 1.43 0.89
N LYS A 8 13.74 0.60 1.08
CA LYS A 8 14.82 0.43 0.08
C LYS A 8 14.40 -0.50 -1.05
N GLU A 9 13.67 -1.57 -0.75
CA GLU A 9 13.12 -2.48 -1.76
C GLU A 9 11.98 -1.83 -2.54
N MET A 10 11.09 -1.06 -1.90
CA MET A 10 10.08 -0.27 -2.61
C MET A 10 10.70 0.73 -3.59
N ASN A 11 11.77 1.43 -3.21
CA ASN A 11 12.48 2.36 -4.08
C ASN A 11 13.09 1.70 -5.33
N GLN A 12 13.50 0.43 -5.22
CA GLN A 12 14.04 -0.33 -6.35
C GLN A 12 12.93 -0.83 -7.29
N ILE A 13 11.73 -1.11 -6.77
CA ILE A 13 10.59 -1.54 -7.58
C ILE A 13 9.94 -0.36 -8.33
N THR A 14 9.97 0.86 -7.77
CA THR A 14 9.31 2.05 -8.36
C THR A 14 10.19 2.89 -9.30
N GLY A 15 11.45 2.49 -9.55
CA GLY A 15 12.33 3.29 -10.42
C GLY A 15 12.84 4.58 -9.76
N GLY A 16 13.04 4.58 -8.43
CA GLY A 16 13.76 5.65 -7.72
C GLY A 16 12.93 6.87 -7.33
N GLN A 17 11.59 6.81 -7.38
CA GLN A 17 10.76 7.81 -6.73
C GLN A 17 10.36 7.31 -5.34
N ASN A 18 10.92 7.95 -4.31
CA ASN A 18 10.48 7.83 -2.92
C ASN A 18 9.01 8.26 -2.86
N VAL A 19 8.08 7.31 -2.94
CA VAL A 19 6.69 7.56 -2.62
C VAL A 19 6.64 7.81 -1.12
N SER A 20 6.25 9.02 -0.71
CA SER A 20 6.07 9.31 0.70
C SER A 20 5.00 8.39 1.31
N ALA A 21 5.07 8.09 2.60
CA ALA A 21 4.02 7.33 3.29
C ALA A 21 2.63 7.94 3.01
N LYS A 22 2.55 9.27 2.95
CA LYS A 22 1.33 10.00 2.60
C LYS A 22 0.81 9.68 1.18
N GLU A 23 1.68 9.69 0.17
CA GLU A 23 1.30 9.36 -1.21
C GLU A 23 0.94 7.88 -1.36
N TYR A 24 1.64 7.00 -0.65
CA TYR A 24 1.31 5.58 -0.59
C TYR A 24 -0.11 5.38 -0.04
N CYS A 25 -0.43 6.01 1.10
CA CYS A 25 -1.73 5.87 1.74
C CYS A 25 -2.86 6.51 0.96
N ALA A 26 -2.62 7.66 0.33
CA ALA A 26 -3.59 8.26 -0.58
C ALA A 26 -3.88 7.34 -1.78
N THR A 27 -2.85 6.74 -2.36
CA THR A 27 -2.99 5.80 -3.48
C THR A 27 -3.74 4.54 -3.06
N LEU A 28 -3.39 3.96 -1.91
CA LEU A 28 -4.04 2.76 -1.38
C LEU A 28 -5.51 3.03 -1.04
N SER A 29 -5.82 4.15 -0.39
CA SER A 29 -7.19 4.57 -0.07
C SER A 29 -8.03 4.73 -1.35
N MET A 30 -7.50 5.39 -2.37
CA MET A 30 -8.17 5.53 -3.66
C MET A 30 -8.43 4.18 -4.34
N LEU A 31 -7.47 3.25 -4.28
CA LEU A 31 -7.63 1.90 -4.84
C LEU A 31 -8.73 1.12 -4.10
N ILE A 32 -8.76 1.20 -2.77
CA ILE A 32 -9.79 0.60 -1.93
C ILE A 32 -11.17 1.12 -2.32
N GLU A 33 -11.35 2.44 -2.34
CA GLU A 33 -12.64 3.07 -2.64
C GLU A 33 -13.16 2.69 -4.03
N ASN A 34 -12.30 2.72 -5.05
CA ASN A 34 -12.69 2.47 -6.44
C ASN A 34 -13.04 1.00 -6.72
N ASN A 35 -12.52 0.06 -5.93
CA ASN A 35 -12.62 -1.37 -6.23
C ASN A 35 -13.33 -2.19 -5.15
N TRP A 36 -13.71 -1.60 -4.01
CA TRP A 36 -14.26 -2.33 -2.87
C TRP A 36 -15.40 -3.28 -3.26
N GLY A 37 -16.39 -2.80 -4.02
CA GLY A 37 -17.54 -3.61 -4.45
C GLY A 37 -17.20 -4.74 -5.43
N ARG A 38 -16.05 -4.69 -6.10
CA ARG A 38 -15.60 -5.66 -7.11
C ARG A 38 -14.61 -6.67 -6.57
N TRP A 39 -13.86 -6.31 -5.53
CA TRP A 39 -12.92 -7.20 -4.88
C TRP A 39 -13.61 -8.35 -4.17
N SER A 40 -12.94 -9.49 -4.21
CA SER A 40 -13.20 -10.64 -3.34
C SER A 40 -12.95 -10.28 -1.87
N GLU A 41 -13.43 -11.15 -0.97
CA GLU A 41 -13.24 -10.96 0.46
C GLU A 41 -11.75 -10.92 0.86
N ASP A 42 -10.94 -11.80 0.26
CA ASP A 42 -9.49 -11.87 0.54
C ASP A 42 -8.75 -10.61 0.07
N GLU A 43 -9.14 -10.04 -1.08
CA GLU A 43 -8.57 -8.77 -1.59
C GLU A 43 -8.93 -7.60 -0.67
N ARG A 44 -10.20 -7.52 -0.24
CA ARG A 44 -10.65 -6.49 0.72
C ARG A 44 -9.92 -6.59 2.05
N LYS A 45 -9.77 -7.81 2.56
CA LYS A 45 -9.02 -8.08 3.80
C LYS A 45 -7.57 -7.66 3.65
N SER A 46 -6.90 -8.09 2.59
CA SER A 46 -5.49 -7.77 2.33
C SER A 46 -5.27 -6.26 2.22
N ALA A 47 -6.15 -5.54 1.52
CA ALA A 47 -6.05 -4.08 1.38
C ALA A 47 -6.30 -3.35 2.71
N SER A 48 -7.25 -3.84 3.52
CA SER A 48 -7.55 -3.27 4.85
C SER A 48 -6.39 -3.51 5.82
N ASP A 49 -5.81 -4.71 5.81
CA ASP A 49 -4.65 -5.06 6.64
C ASP A 49 -3.41 -4.23 6.22
N ALA A 50 -3.19 -4.04 4.92
CA ALA A 50 -2.13 -3.18 4.41
C ALA A 50 -2.32 -1.71 4.84
N TYR A 51 -3.54 -1.18 4.74
CA TYR A 51 -3.86 0.17 5.16
C TYR A 51 -3.62 0.35 6.67
N SER A 52 -4.17 -0.55 7.50
CA SER A 52 -4.02 -0.48 8.96
C SER A 52 -2.57 -0.60 9.43
N LYS A 53 -1.71 -1.29 8.67
CA LYS A 53 -0.31 -1.50 9.03
C LYS A 53 0.59 -0.33 8.61
N HIS A 54 0.22 0.40 7.56
CA HIS A 54 1.14 1.30 6.87
C HIS A 54 0.68 2.77 6.80
N CYS A 55 -0.53 3.15 7.27
CA CYS A 55 -1.13 4.48 7.04
C CYS A 55 -1.54 5.34 8.26
#